data_AF-A0A414CK45-F1
#
_entry.id   AF-A0A414CK45-F1
#
_cell.length_a   1.000
_cell.length_b   1.000
_cell.length_c   1.000
_cell.angle_alpha   90.00
_cell.angle_beta   90.00
_cell.angle_gamma   90.00
#
_symmetry.space_group_name_H-M   'P 1'
#
loop_
_entity.id
_entity.type
_entity.pdbx_description
1 polymer ?
#
loop_
_entity_poly.entity_id
_entity_poly.type
_entity_poly.pdbx_seq_one_letter_code
_entity_poly.pdbx_strand_id
1 'polypeptide(L)'
;MAALFTTPKRNDATAGTHVAEPDVRRRIGLAHGSWRRVTRRIVAGAVCALTVSSLLMPSVSLAAEWVKVGGNKYNTAASDEAGTWSWDGADDLKLNNYNGGEIQAAGKLNVNYSGTNIVTAEWIESINVSHGTNENAELNIQGDAGSTLSVTSTEDAILSTGNINIDGAGSVNATSTGFDAINAGGDLAIKGSGNVNATGASDGIRANGNITIDDSGAVTARATEDKGIGTDKDLTIKGGGTVEASSEKDAAVEAKGSLAATNASLNVNGVEYGVYAHKGITLDHANVTVRAGKGRYGGAIALFTYQDDIVVKNGSTVDAFAEGEVSAAFSTRNDRPNEEGGHIYISDSVVKAIARYVENGDGPIPYSENQDGETSPEPQGENIGIIAQTSEGVTPAAISIIRSKVTAEGDTAAIFARAMSADGKTIGTIKIENAAIQTPEGGKVIDYRKLRNGIYEAGQAIGTGDAVIDSPYNEAVAKSMVIAPPEVAKPEDPKPDETKPAESKQDPKPEGAKTTKTVAVATTKAKATGVLAATGDTSGAAIVATVLAGTAAIAAGTMASRKRS
;
A
#
# COMPACT_ATOMS: atom_id res chain seq x y z
N MET A 1 -39.72 -73.57 -35.64
CA MET A 1 -39.39 -74.60 -36.65
C MET A 1 -38.71 -73.92 -37.81
N ALA A 2 -37.60 -74.49 -38.32
CA ALA A 2 -36.88 -74.12 -39.55
C ALA A 2 -36.30 -72.66 -39.58
N ALA A 3 -35.11 -72.32 -40.11
CA ALA A 3 -34.15 -72.97 -41.02
C ALA A 3 -34.56 -72.96 -42.52
N LEU A 4 -33.69 -72.76 -43.52
CA LEU A 4 -32.30 -72.26 -43.54
C LEU A 4 -31.96 -71.73 -44.97
N PHE A 5 -31.17 -70.65 -45.06
CA PHE A 5 -30.09 -70.39 -46.05
C PHE A 5 -30.30 -70.23 -47.59
N THR A 6 -29.33 -69.47 -48.13
CA THR A 6 -28.64 -69.55 -49.46
C THR A 6 -29.06 -68.74 -50.71
N THR A 7 -28.02 -68.15 -51.31
CA THR A 7 -27.87 -67.38 -52.58
C THR A 7 -27.23 -68.30 -53.66
N PRO A 8 -26.71 -67.93 -54.89
CA PRO A 8 -26.19 -66.65 -55.47
C PRO A 8 -26.86 -66.32 -56.84
N LYS A 9 -26.32 -65.67 -57.91
CA LYS A 9 -25.01 -65.12 -58.38
C LYS A 9 -25.34 -63.89 -59.27
N ARG A 10 -24.71 -62.72 -59.11
CA ARG A 10 -23.39 -62.22 -59.61
C ARG A 10 -23.25 -62.09 -61.14
N ASN A 11 -23.06 -60.84 -61.59
CA ASN A 11 -22.27 -60.43 -62.76
C ASN A 11 -21.34 -59.30 -62.31
N ASP A 12 -20.13 -59.18 -62.87
CA ASP A 12 -19.08 -58.28 -62.37
C ASP A 12 -18.85 -57.04 -63.25
N ALA A 13 -18.45 -55.95 -62.60
CA ALA A 13 -17.76 -54.80 -63.21
C ALA A 13 -16.66 -54.33 -62.24
N THR A 14 -15.48 -53.96 -62.75
CA THR A 14 -14.25 -53.88 -61.95
C THR A 14 -14.01 -52.53 -61.27
N ALA A 15 -13.73 -52.62 -59.96
CA ALA A 15 -12.67 -51.95 -59.18
C ALA A 15 -12.25 -50.48 -59.50
N GLY A 16 -12.06 -49.61 -58.49
CA GLY A 16 -12.34 -49.79 -57.06
C GLY A 16 -11.57 -48.82 -56.14
N THR A 17 -12.27 -48.22 -55.17
CA THR A 17 -11.72 -47.44 -54.05
C THR A 17 -12.61 -47.64 -52.82
N HIS A 18 -12.03 -47.62 -51.61
CA HIS A 18 -12.77 -47.89 -50.37
C HIS A 18 -13.87 -46.85 -50.08
N VAL A 19 -15.03 -47.33 -49.66
CA VAL A 19 -16.07 -46.53 -49.00
C VAL A 19 -15.88 -46.63 -47.48
N ALA A 20 -15.96 -45.49 -46.80
CA ALA A 20 -16.27 -45.40 -45.39
C ALA A 20 -17.24 -44.23 -45.19
N GLU A 21 -18.49 -44.51 -44.86
CA GLU A 21 -19.48 -43.47 -44.54
C GLU A 21 -19.14 -42.80 -43.19
N PRO A 22 -19.35 -41.48 -43.05
CA PRO A 22 -18.95 -40.76 -41.84
C PRO A 22 -19.94 -40.97 -40.68
N ASP A 23 -19.49 -41.56 -39.58
CA ASP A 23 -20.27 -41.72 -38.35
C ASP A 23 -20.75 -40.36 -37.81
N VAL A 24 -22.07 -40.24 -37.65
CA VAL A 24 -22.80 -39.02 -37.27
C VAL A 24 -22.43 -38.53 -35.85
N ARG A 25 -21.83 -39.38 -35.00
CA ARG A 25 -21.53 -39.06 -33.60
C ARG A 25 -20.51 -37.94 -33.38
N ARG A 26 -19.80 -37.45 -34.41
CA ARG A 26 -18.71 -36.45 -34.26
C ARG A 26 -19.08 -34.96 -34.47
N ARG A 27 -20.36 -34.59 -34.59
CA ARG A 27 -20.79 -33.18 -34.83
C ARG A 27 -21.57 -32.47 -33.71
N ILE A 28 -21.88 -33.13 -32.59
CA ILE A 28 -22.62 -32.48 -31.47
C ILE A 28 -21.68 -31.79 -30.46
N GLY A 29 -20.42 -32.24 -30.32
CA GLY A 29 -19.48 -31.76 -29.30
C GLY A 29 -18.94 -30.33 -29.45
N LEU A 30 -19.21 -29.64 -30.57
CA LEU A 30 -18.63 -28.31 -30.86
C LEU A 30 -19.58 -27.12 -30.66
N ALA A 31 -20.90 -27.34 -30.55
CA ALA A 31 -21.88 -26.26 -30.41
C ALA A 31 -22.00 -25.71 -28.98
N HIS A 32 -21.81 -26.53 -27.94
CA HIS A 32 -21.97 -26.09 -26.55
C HIS A 32 -20.79 -25.26 -26.01
N GLY A 33 -19.61 -25.34 -26.65
CA GLY A 33 -18.40 -24.62 -26.22
C GLY A 33 -18.34 -23.13 -26.61
N SER A 34 -19.15 -22.70 -27.57
CA SER A 34 -19.30 -21.28 -27.96
C SER A 34 -20.34 -20.57 -27.10
N TRP A 35 -21.52 -21.18 -26.93
CA TRP A 35 -22.65 -20.56 -26.23
C TRP A 35 -22.29 -20.15 -24.79
N ARG A 36 -21.61 -21.01 -24.03
CA ARG A 36 -21.15 -20.67 -22.66
C ARG A 36 -20.19 -19.46 -22.61
N ARG A 37 -19.40 -19.21 -23.66
CA ARG A 37 -18.51 -18.02 -23.75
C ARG A 37 -19.26 -16.76 -24.16
N VAL A 38 -20.28 -16.89 -25.03
CA VAL A 38 -21.17 -15.76 -25.37
C VAL A 38 -22.00 -15.36 -24.15
N THR A 39 -22.65 -16.31 -23.46
CA THR A 39 -23.43 -16.00 -22.25
C THR A 39 -22.57 -15.42 -21.14
N ARG A 40 -21.34 -15.94 -20.88
CA ARG A 40 -20.43 -15.32 -19.90
C ARG A 40 -20.06 -13.87 -20.27
N ARG A 41 -19.87 -13.54 -21.55
CA ARG A 41 -19.59 -12.15 -21.97
C ARG A 41 -20.80 -11.22 -21.86
N ILE A 42 -22.01 -11.71 -22.17
CA ILE A 42 -23.24 -10.92 -22.02
C ILE A 42 -23.58 -10.73 -20.53
N VAL A 43 -23.43 -11.77 -19.70
CA VAL A 43 -23.63 -11.65 -18.24
C VAL A 43 -22.57 -10.76 -17.61
N ALA A 44 -21.28 -10.89 -17.97
CA ALA A 44 -20.25 -9.97 -17.50
C ALA A 44 -20.52 -8.53 -17.96
N GLY A 45 -20.93 -8.30 -19.21
CA GLY A 45 -21.31 -6.97 -19.71
C GLY A 45 -22.52 -6.38 -18.98
N ALA A 46 -23.54 -7.19 -18.67
CA ALA A 46 -24.70 -6.75 -17.91
C ALA A 46 -24.38 -6.51 -16.43
N VAL A 47 -23.53 -7.34 -15.81
CA VAL A 47 -23.04 -7.14 -14.44
C VAL A 47 -22.17 -5.89 -14.37
N CYS A 48 -21.22 -5.67 -15.29
CA CYS A 48 -20.45 -4.44 -15.37
C CYS A 48 -21.34 -3.22 -15.61
N ALA A 49 -22.36 -3.30 -16.47
CA ALA A 49 -23.32 -2.21 -16.65
C ALA A 49 -24.10 -1.91 -15.36
N LEU A 50 -24.48 -2.93 -14.58
CA LEU A 50 -25.20 -2.77 -13.32
C LEU A 50 -24.29 -2.29 -12.17
N THR A 51 -23.05 -2.76 -12.06
CA THR A 51 -22.09 -2.26 -11.05
C THR A 51 -21.65 -0.84 -11.35
N VAL A 52 -21.45 -0.49 -12.63
CA VAL A 52 -21.25 0.90 -13.06
C VAL A 52 -22.51 1.73 -12.84
N SER A 53 -23.71 1.18 -12.99
CA SER A 53 -24.96 1.91 -12.64
C SER A 53 -25.07 2.20 -11.14
N SER A 54 -24.65 1.28 -10.26
CA SER A 54 -24.57 1.56 -8.82
C SER A 54 -23.43 2.52 -8.43
N LEU A 55 -22.42 2.69 -9.28
CA LEU A 55 -21.35 3.69 -9.13
C LEU A 55 -21.70 5.05 -9.79
N LEU A 56 -22.86 5.15 -10.46
CA LEU A 56 -23.33 6.36 -11.15
C LEU A 56 -24.53 7.04 -10.48
N MET A 57 -24.92 6.58 -9.29
CA MET A 57 -25.59 7.44 -8.32
C MET A 57 -24.48 8.22 -7.57
N PRO A 58 -24.21 9.50 -7.89
CA PRO A 58 -23.34 10.29 -7.02
C PRO A 58 -23.99 10.37 -5.64
N SER A 59 -23.20 10.22 -4.58
CA SER A 59 -23.63 10.51 -3.20
C SER A 59 -24.06 11.97 -3.12
N VAL A 60 -25.37 12.23 -3.22
CA VAL A 60 -25.89 13.59 -3.10
C VAL A 60 -25.96 13.94 -1.62
N SER A 61 -24.95 14.68 -1.15
CA SER A 61 -25.01 15.41 0.10
C SER A 61 -25.56 16.81 -0.23
N LEU A 62 -26.70 17.18 0.34
CA LEU A 62 -27.20 18.57 0.32
C LEU A 62 -26.97 19.17 1.71
N ALA A 63 -27.50 20.38 1.92
CA ALA A 63 -26.99 21.24 2.96
C ALA A 63 -27.37 20.84 4.39
N ALA A 64 -26.55 21.22 5.38
CA ALA A 64 -26.90 20.97 6.78
C ALA A 64 -28.29 21.52 7.12
N GLU A 65 -29.17 20.63 7.57
CA GLU A 65 -30.52 20.98 8.04
C GLU A 65 -30.46 21.87 9.29
N TRP A 66 -29.39 21.71 10.07
CA TRP A 66 -29.11 22.42 11.30
C TRP A 66 -27.64 22.27 11.68
N VAL A 67 -27.14 23.27 12.41
CA VAL A 67 -25.84 23.24 13.08
C VAL A 67 -26.02 23.58 14.55
N LYS A 68 -25.30 22.87 15.42
CA LYS A 68 -25.20 23.10 16.85
C LYS A 68 -23.80 23.59 17.15
N VAL A 69 -23.67 24.66 17.94
CA VAL A 69 -22.38 25.23 18.36
C VAL A 69 -22.44 25.54 19.85
N GLY A 70 -21.55 24.95 20.65
CA GLY A 70 -21.47 25.14 22.10
C GLY A 70 -22.82 24.94 22.79
N GLY A 71 -23.38 23.73 22.69
CA GLY A 71 -24.70 23.36 23.22
C GLY A 71 -25.92 23.86 22.43
N ASN A 72 -25.83 24.98 21.70
CA ASN A 72 -26.99 25.66 21.11
C ASN A 72 -27.25 25.21 19.67
N LYS A 73 -28.49 24.80 19.34
CA LYS A 73 -28.91 24.37 17.99
C LYS A 73 -29.58 25.49 17.20
N TYR A 74 -29.10 25.69 15.97
CA TYR A 74 -29.59 26.66 14.99
C TYR A 74 -30.12 25.92 13.75
N ASN A 75 -31.20 26.44 13.15
CA ASN A 75 -31.83 25.87 11.93
C ASN A 75 -31.96 26.95 10.82
N THR A 76 -31.20 28.04 10.96
CA THR A 76 -31.07 29.20 10.08
C THR A 76 -29.71 29.84 10.35
N ALA A 77 -29.23 30.72 9.46
CA ALA A 77 -28.01 31.50 9.63
C ALA A 77 -27.86 32.09 11.05
N ALA A 78 -26.65 32.01 11.62
CA ALA A 78 -26.37 32.39 13.00
C ALA A 78 -24.88 32.75 13.20
N SER A 79 -24.56 33.51 14.24
CA SER A 79 -23.19 33.82 14.68
C SER A 79 -23.15 34.14 16.16
N ASP A 80 -21.96 34.26 16.74
CA ASP A 80 -21.77 34.96 18.02
C ASP A 80 -21.66 36.49 17.84
N GLU A 81 -21.67 37.23 18.94
CA GLU A 81 -21.44 38.68 18.95
C GLU A 81 -19.95 39.04 18.80
N ALA A 82 -19.05 38.13 19.17
CA ALA A 82 -17.60 38.35 19.12
C ALA A 82 -16.97 38.03 17.74
N GLY A 83 -17.73 37.42 16.83
CA GLY A 83 -17.24 37.04 15.49
C GLY A 83 -16.22 35.91 15.51
N THR A 84 -16.29 35.04 16.53
CA THR A 84 -15.47 33.82 16.62
C THR A 84 -16.06 32.67 15.82
N TRP A 85 -17.37 32.68 15.53
CA TRP A 85 -17.98 31.78 14.58
C TRP A 85 -19.19 32.37 13.84
N SER A 86 -19.44 31.90 12.62
CA SER A 86 -20.68 32.19 11.88
C SER A 86 -21.05 31.04 10.95
N TRP A 87 -22.32 30.66 10.94
CA TRP A 87 -22.92 29.72 10.00
C TRP A 87 -23.87 30.44 9.05
N ASP A 88 -23.76 30.15 7.75
CA ASP A 88 -24.56 30.78 6.70
C ASP A 88 -26.03 30.31 6.63
N GLY A 89 -26.37 29.24 7.34
CA GLY A 89 -27.69 28.59 7.27
C GLY A 89 -27.81 27.54 6.17
N ALA A 90 -26.70 27.13 5.58
CA ALA A 90 -26.55 26.00 4.67
C ALA A 90 -25.30 25.19 5.08
N ASP A 91 -24.18 25.29 4.36
CA ASP A 91 -23.00 24.43 4.60
C ASP A 91 -21.86 25.12 5.36
N ASP A 92 -21.73 26.44 5.24
CA ASP A 92 -20.48 27.13 5.56
C ASP A 92 -20.48 27.59 7.03
N LEU A 93 -19.91 26.76 7.91
CA LEU A 93 -19.51 27.16 9.25
C LEU A 93 -18.09 27.74 9.20
N LYS A 94 -17.97 29.01 9.59
CA LYS A 94 -16.69 29.73 9.69
C LYS A 94 -16.27 29.85 11.14
N LEU A 95 -15.01 29.55 11.44
CA LEU A 95 -14.38 29.70 12.76
C LEU A 95 -13.20 30.68 12.69
N ASN A 96 -13.08 31.55 13.69
CA ASN A 96 -12.04 32.58 13.77
C ASN A 96 -11.62 32.82 15.23
N ASN A 97 -10.67 32.02 15.71
CA ASN A 97 -10.31 31.96 17.13
C ASN A 97 -11.48 31.53 18.05
N TYR A 98 -12.31 30.60 17.57
CA TYR A 98 -13.33 29.94 18.38
C TYR A 98 -12.67 29.21 19.56
N ASN A 99 -13.24 29.34 20.76
CA ASN A 99 -12.80 28.59 21.92
C ASN A 99 -14.04 28.22 22.74
N GLY A 100 -14.52 26.98 22.60
CA GLY A 100 -15.82 26.60 23.14
C GLY A 100 -16.13 25.12 23.04
N GLY A 101 -17.43 24.83 23.19
CA GLY A 101 -17.99 23.48 23.22
C GLY A 101 -18.06 22.81 21.84
N GLU A 102 -18.89 21.78 21.77
CA GLU A 102 -19.06 20.92 20.61
C GLU A 102 -19.66 21.63 19.39
N ILE A 103 -19.35 21.09 18.21
CA ILE A 103 -19.94 21.44 16.92
C ILE A 103 -20.62 20.19 16.37
N GLN A 104 -21.94 20.24 16.10
CA GLN A 104 -22.68 19.09 15.59
C GLN A 104 -23.60 19.49 14.44
N ALA A 105 -23.80 18.63 13.44
CA ALA A 105 -24.69 18.89 12.29
C ALA A 105 -25.40 17.63 11.79
N ALA A 106 -26.41 17.81 10.95
CA ALA A 106 -26.98 16.75 10.11
C ALA A 106 -27.10 17.21 8.65
N GLY A 107 -26.52 16.44 7.72
CA GLY A 107 -26.31 16.84 6.32
C GLY A 107 -24.84 17.15 6.03
N LYS A 108 -24.57 18.02 5.06
CA LYS A 108 -23.21 18.50 4.74
C LYS A 108 -22.73 19.63 5.67
N LEU A 109 -21.46 19.64 6.05
CA LEU A 109 -20.85 20.76 6.77
C LEU A 109 -19.44 21.08 6.25
N ASN A 110 -19.21 22.35 5.88
CA ASN A 110 -17.91 22.90 5.56
C ASN A 110 -17.39 23.73 6.75
N VAL A 111 -16.50 23.16 7.56
CA VAL A 111 -15.80 23.86 8.65
C VAL A 111 -14.57 24.58 8.09
N ASN A 112 -14.74 25.89 7.87
CA ASN A 112 -13.72 26.79 7.33
C ASN A 112 -13.09 27.58 8.49
N TYR A 113 -11.81 27.39 8.81
CA TYR A 113 -11.21 27.96 10.02
C TYR A 113 -9.99 28.87 9.77
N SER A 114 -9.91 29.94 10.56
CA SER A 114 -8.83 30.92 10.59
C SER A 114 -8.37 31.18 12.02
N GLY A 115 -7.09 31.55 12.22
CA GLY A 115 -6.53 31.76 13.56
C GLY A 115 -6.43 30.46 14.39
N THR A 116 -6.52 30.55 15.71
CA THR A 116 -6.33 29.41 16.63
C THR A 116 -7.63 28.99 17.28
N ASN A 117 -8.20 27.88 16.83
CA ASN A 117 -9.53 27.40 17.22
C ASN A 117 -9.43 26.19 18.14
N ILE A 118 -10.28 26.14 19.17
CA ILE A 118 -10.35 25.09 20.20
C ILE A 118 -11.80 24.63 20.33
N VAL A 119 -12.04 23.33 20.16
CA VAL A 119 -13.35 22.67 20.28
C VAL A 119 -13.20 21.54 21.31
N THR A 120 -13.94 21.62 22.42
CA THR A 120 -13.80 20.67 23.55
C THR A 120 -15.15 20.14 24.01
N ALA A 121 -15.25 18.82 24.21
CA ALA A 121 -16.42 18.16 24.77
C ALA A 121 -15.98 17.07 25.76
N GLU A 122 -16.71 16.92 26.87
CA GLU A 122 -16.30 16.03 27.98
C GLU A 122 -17.01 14.67 27.99
N TRP A 123 -18.06 14.47 27.16
CA TRP A 123 -18.93 13.28 27.19
C TRP A 123 -19.63 12.95 25.85
N ILE A 124 -19.26 13.64 24.77
CA ILE A 124 -19.85 13.54 23.41
C ILE A 124 -18.78 13.91 22.37
N GLU A 125 -19.00 13.57 21.10
CA GLU A 125 -18.04 13.87 20.03
C GLU A 125 -17.93 15.38 19.80
N SER A 126 -16.69 15.88 19.62
CA SER A 126 -16.43 17.32 19.61
C SER A 126 -16.76 18.00 18.27
N ILE A 127 -16.50 17.34 17.15
CA ILE A 127 -17.06 17.69 15.84
C ILE A 127 -17.81 16.46 15.32
N ASN A 128 -19.13 16.53 15.16
CA ASN A 128 -19.97 15.41 14.71
C ASN A 128 -20.84 15.79 13.51
N VAL A 129 -20.70 15.12 12.36
CA VAL A 129 -21.60 15.27 11.21
C VAL A 129 -22.37 13.98 10.97
N SER A 130 -23.68 14.06 11.21
CA SER A 130 -24.62 12.93 11.10
C SER A 130 -25.43 12.99 9.80
N HIS A 131 -26.08 11.88 9.44
CA HIS A 131 -26.99 11.83 8.29
C HIS A 131 -28.14 12.83 8.44
N GLY A 132 -28.37 13.64 7.40
CA GLY A 132 -29.62 14.38 7.23
C GLY A 132 -30.80 13.46 6.93
N THR A 133 -32.02 13.99 6.92
CA THR A 133 -33.27 13.22 6.78
C THR A 133 -33.34 12.40 5.47
N ASN A 134 -32.56 12.77 4.45
CA ASN A 134 -32.57 12.11 3.13
C ASN A 134 -31.17 11.80 2.56
N GLU A 135 -30.08 12.07 3.28
CA GLU A 135 -28.78 12.39 2.67
C GLU A 135 -27.55 11.83 3.40
N ASN A 136 -26.42 11.77 2.69
CA ASN A 136 -25.15 11.34 3.24
C ASN A 136 -24.45 12.48 4.00
N ALA A 137 -23.98 12.18 5.22
CA ALA A 137 -23.08 13.05 5.98
C ALA A 137 -21.77 13.30 5.21
N GLU A 138 -21.35 14.56 5.15
CA GLU A 138 -20.09 14.97 4.54
C GLU A 138 -19.48 16.12 5.35
N LEU A 139 -18.33 15.87 5.98
CA LEU A 139 -17.59 16.86 6.76
C LEU A 139 -16.35 17.31 5.98
N ASN A 140 -16.34 18.58 5.56
CA ASN A 140 -15.18 19.19 4.91
C ASN A 140 -14.50 20.14 5.88
N ILE A 141 -13.21 19.95 6.14
CA ILE A 141 -12.39 20.77 7.03
C ILE A 141 -11.31 21.47 6.22
N GLN A 142 -11.35 22.80 6.19
CA GLN A 142 -10.42 23.65 5.45
C GLN A 142 -9.97 24.80 6.35
N GLY A 143 -8.70 25.18 6.27
CA GLY A 143 -8.17 26.29 7.05
C GLY A 143 -7.00 26.98 6.39
N ASP A 144 -6.85 28.26 6.68
CA ASP A 144 -5.80 29.12 6.12
C ASP A 144 -4.41 28.74 6.65
N ALA A 145 -3.37 28.96 5.84
CA ALA A 145 -1.99 28.67 6.22
C ALA A 145 -1.58 29.35 7.54
N GLY A 146 -1.09 28.56 8.49
CA GLY A 146 -0.73 29.02 9.85
C GLY A 146 -1.90 29.07 10.84
N SER A 147 -3.12 28.79 10.41
CA SER A 147 -4.27 28.58 11.31
C SER A 147 -4.23 27.19 11.95
N THR A 148 -4.91 27.03 13.08
CA THR A 148 -5.05 25.75 13.78
C THR A 148 -6.50 25.47 14.18
N LEU A 149 -6.89 24.20 14.10
CA LEU A 149 -8.12 23.66 14.65
C LEU A 149 -7.75 22.51 15.59
N SER A 150 -7.88 22.74 16.89
CA SER A 150 -7.58 21.76 17.94
C SER A 150 -8.88 21.25 18.55
N VAL A 151 -9.07 19.92 18.53
CA VAL A 151 -10.33 19.25 18.85
C VAL A 151 -10.05 18.16 19.87
N THR A 152 -10.75 18.19 21.02
CA THR A 152 -10.52 17.24 22.12
C THR A 152 -11.84 16.63 22.60
N SER A 153 -11.93 15.32 22.72
CA SER A 153 -13.10 14.62 23.30
C SER A 153 -12.72 13.39 24.14
N THR A 154 -13.67 12.89 24.93
CA THR A 154 -13.65 11.53 25.49
C THR A 154 -14.17 10.49 24.50
N GLU A 155 -15.14 10.87 23.68
CA GLU A 155 -15.66 10.11 22.54
C GLU A 155 -14.79 10.41 21.30
N ASP A 156 -15.28 10.14 20.09
CA ASP A 156 -14.58 10.52 18.87
C ASP A 156 -14.31 12.04 18.82
N ALA A 157 -13.08 12.47 18.53
CA ALA A 157 -12.78 13.89 18.50
C ALA A 157 -13.38 14.56 17.25
N ILE A 158 -13.22 13.93 16.08
CA ILE A 158 -13.82 14.34 14.80
C ILE A 158 -14.53 13.12 14.17
N LEU A 159 -15.85 13.13 14.15
CA LEU A 159 -16.71 12.08 13.59
C LEU A 159 -17.53 12.60 12.40
N SER A 160 -17.65 11.76 11.37
CA SER A 160 -18.72 11.83 10.38
C SER A 160 -19.33 10.44 10.20
N THR A 161 -20.66 10.31 10.19
CA THR A 161 -21.30 9.02 9.86
C THR A 161 -21.15 8.67 8.37
N GLY A 162 -20.60 9.59 7.56
CA GLY A 162 -20.26 9.44 6.16
C GLY A 162 -18.83 9.89 5.90
N ASN A 163 -18.63 10.72 4.88
CA ASN A 163 -17.29 11.07 4.42
C ASN A 163 -16.67 12.20 5.27
N ILE A 164 -15.32 12.23 5.32
CA ILE A 164 -14.52 13.34 5.82
C ILE A 164 -13.51 13.76 4.74
N ASN A 165 -13.37 15.07 4.48
CA ASN A 165 -12.28 15.63 3.68
C ASN A 165 -11.52 16.69 4.50
N ILE A 166 -10.20 16.61 4.56
CA ILE A 166 -9.32 17.63 5.14
C ILE A 166 -8.43 18.19 4.03
N ASP A 167 -8.70 19.43 3.60
CA ASP A 167 -8.18 20.02 2.35
C ASP A 167 -7.65 21.45 2.56
N GLY A 168 -7.09 21.71 3.76
CA GLY A 168 -6.59 23.03 4.18
C GLY A 168 -5.07 23.11 4.29
N ALA A 169 -4.54 24.34 4.34
CA ALA A 169 -3.14 24.63 4.68
C ALA A 169 -2.94 24.92 6.18
N GLY A 170 -4.03 25.10 6.93
CA GLY A 170 -4.03 25.10 8.40
C GLY A 170 -3.78 23.70 8.97
N SER A 171 -3.39 23.63 10.25
CA SER A 171 -3.18 22.33 10.94
C SER A 171 -4.40 21.90 11.74
N VAL A 172 -4.79 20.63 11.60
CA VAL A 172 -5.83 19.98 12.41
C VAL A 172 -5.17 19.11 13.47
N ASN A 173 -5.54 19.30 14.73
CA ASN A 173 -5.11 18.46 15.85
C ASN A 173 -6.36 17.83 16.48
N ALA A 174 -6.43 16.51 16.53
CA ALA A 174 -7.57 15.76 17.06
C ALA A 174 -7.10 14.80 18.16
N THR A 175 -7.71 14.87 19.34
CA THR A 175 -7.35 14.06 20.51
C THR A 175 -8.60 13.41 21.10
N SER A 176 -8.68 12.08 21.08
CA SER A 176 -9.67 11.34 21.87
C SER A 176 -9.01 10.65 23.04
N THR A 177 -9.66 10.66 24.21
CA THR A 177 -9.20 9.95 25.40
C THR A 177 -9.99 8.65 25.69
N GLY A 178 -10.82 8.18 24.75
CA GLY A 178 -11.63 6.97 24.93
C GLY A 178 -11.98 6.21 23.65
N PHE A 179 -12.03 6.89 22.51
CA PHE A 179 -12.33 6.32 21.18
C PHE A 179 -11.35 6.86 20.12
N ASP A 180 -11.81 7.19 18.92
CA ASP A 180 -10.96 7.53 17.78
C ASP A 180 -10.66 9.03 17.71
N ALA A 181 -9.48 9.44 17.25
CA ALA A 181 -9.25 10.87 17.02
C ALA A 181 -9.95 11.39 15.76
N ILE A 182 -9.97 10.61 14.66
CA ILE A 182 -10.72 10.96 13.44
C ILE A 182 -11.42 9.71 12.92
N ASN A 183 -12.75 9.73 12.83
CA ASN A 183 -13.58 8.59 12.44
C ASN A 183 -14.52 8.91 11.26
N ALA A 184 -14.34 8.20 10.15
CA ALA A 184 -15.21 8.30 8.97
C ALA A 184 -16.06 7.04 8.76
N GLY A 185 -17.38 7.16 8.87
CA GLY A 185 -18.33 6.12 8.50
C GLY A 185 -18.34 5.80 7.00
N GLY A 186 -17.84 6.71 6.18
CA GLY A 186 -17.56 6.58 4.75
C GLY A 186 -16.06 6.71 4.45
N ASP A 187 -15.73 7.25 3.28
CA ASP A 187 -14.34 7.45 2.85
C ASP A 187 -13.73 8.71 3.52
N LEU A 188 -12.45 8.62 3.89
CA LEU A 188 -11.65 9.73 4.44
C LEU A 188 -10.59 10.18 3.42
N ALA A 189 -10.50 11.49 3.19
CA ALA A 189 -9.43 12.07 2.38
C ALA A 189 -8.70 13.19 3.13
N ILE A 190 -7.37 13.16 3.11
CA ILE A 190 -6.47 14.23 3.55
C ILE A 190 -5.69 14.66 2.31
N LYS A 191 -5.84 15.91 1.87
CA LYS A 191 -5.31 16.41 0.58
C LYS A 191 -4.65 17.78 0.65
N GLY A 192 -4.83 18.52 1.73
CA GLY A 192 -4.24 19.84 1.88
C GLY A 192 -2.79 19.78 2.39
N SER A 193 -2.01 20.82 2.09
CA SER A 193 -0.62 20.96 2.56
C SER A 193 -0.47 21.25 4.06
N GLY A 194 -1.54 21.15 4.84
CA GLY A 194 -1.56 21.29 6.29
C GLY A 194 -1.06 20.04 7.01
N ASN A 195 -0.93 20.13 8.34
CA ASN A 195 -0.62 18.98 9.18
C ASN A 195 -1.92 18.41 9.77
N VAL A 196 -2.04 17.08 9.84
CA VAL A 196 -3.11 16.39 10.56
C VAL A 196 -2.48 15.56 11.67
N ASN A 197 -2.68 15.96 12.91
CA ASN A 197 -2.16 15.28 14.09
C ASN A 197 -3.33 14.64 14.84
N ALA A 198 -3.43 13.31 14.81
CA ALA A 198 -4.49 12.54 15.42
C ALA A 198 -3.93 11.63 16.53
N THR A 199 -4.54 11.65 17.71
CA THR A 199 -4.17 10.79 18.85
C THR A 199 -5.44 10.26 19.51
N GLY A 200 -5.82 9.04 19.15
CA GLY A 200 -6.96 8.34 19.72
C GLY A 200 -6.56 7.42 20.86
N ALA A 201 -7.55 6.98 21.64
CA ALA A 201 -7.36 5.88 22.57
C ALA A 201 -7.51 4.54 21.84
N SER A 202 -8.54 4.42 20.99
CA SER A 202 -8.75 3.31 20.05
C SER A 202 -7.96 3.57 18.76
N ASP A 203 -8.58 3.92 17.62
CA ASP A 203 -7.85 4.24 16.39
C ASP A 203 -7.36 5.70 16.38
N GLY A 204 -6.13 5.94 15.90
CA GLY A 204 -5.62 7.30 15.63
C GLY A 204 -6.40 7.94 14.48
N ILE A 205 -6.51 7.23 13.35
CA ILE A 205 -7.34 7.62 12.20
C ILE A 205 -8.08 6.39 11.69
N ARG A 206 -9.41 6.48 11.61
CA ARG A 206 -10.32 5.41 11.21
C ARG A 206 -11.16 5.78 9.99
N ALA A 207 -11.33 4.82 9.07
CA ALA A 207 -12.41 4.87 8.08
C ALA A 207 -13.02 3.49 7.77
N ASN A 208 -14.35 3.41 7.78
CA ASN A 208 -15.06 2.25 7.21
C ASN A 208 -15.04 2.30 5.65
N GLY A 209 -14.70 3.47 5.10
CA GLY A 209 -14.34 3.67 3.71
C GLY A 209 -12.86 3.58 3.42
N ASN A 210 -12.47 4.04 2.23
CA ASN A 210 -11.06 4.18 1.83
C ASN A 210 -10.40 5.31 2.62
N ILE A 211 -9.09 5.23 2.83
CA ILE A 211 -8.28 6.37 3.29
C ILE A 211 -7.37 6.82 2.16
N THR A 212 -7.45 8.09 1.78
CA THR A 212 -6.53 8.71 0.80
C THR A 212 -5.76 9.85 1.43
N ILE A 213 -4.44 9.78 1.39
CA ILE A 213 -3.51 10.83 1.78
C ILE A 213 -2.79 11.30 0.50
N ASP A 214 -2.93 12.59 0.19
CA ASP A 214 -2.53 13.24 -1.07
C ASP A 214 -1.86 14.59 -0.78
N ASP A 215 -1.16 15.16 -1.77
CA ASP A 215 -0.26 16.33 -1.61
C ASP A 215 0.82 16.11 -0.51
N SER A 216 1.51 17.17 -0.15
CA SER A 216 2.75 17.24 0.63
C SER A 216 2.55 17.50 2.12
N GLY A 217 1.31 17.36 2.61
CA GLY A 217 0.98 17.46 4.03
C GLY A 217 1.63 16.36 4.89
N ALA A 218 1.65 16.58 6.20
CA ALA A 218 2.13 15.62 7.18
C ALA A 218 0.99 15.08 8.04
N VAL A 219 0.83 13.76 8.07
CA VAL A 219 -0.17 13.05 8.89
C VAL A 219 0.55 12.30 9.99
N THR A 220 0.28 12.66 11.25
CA THR A 220 0.74 11.92 12.44
C THR A 220 -0.46 11.26 13.08
N ALA A 221 -0.47 9.93 13.21
CA ALA A 221 -1.61 9.18 13.73
C ALA A 221 -1.19 8.19 14.83
N ARG A 222 -1.76 8.33 16.03
CA ARG A 222 -1.30 7.61 17.25
C ARG A 222 -2.47 6.96 17.98
N ALA A 223 -2.24 5.75 18.48
CA ALA A 223 -3.21 4.93 19.21
C ALA A 223 -2.60 4.28 20.45
N THR A 224 -3.39 4.11 21.51
CA THR A 224 -2.98 3.39 22.73
C THR A 224 -3.55 1.97 22.85
N GLU A 225 -4.66 1.67 22.16
CA GLU A 225 -5.31 0.35 22.18
C GLU A 225 -5.36 -0.30 20.79
N ASP A 226 -5.86 0.40 19.76
CA ASP A 226 -6.03 -0.12 18.40
C ASP A 226 -5.02 0.48 17.41
N LYS A 227 -5.40 0.90 16.19
CA LYS A 227 -4.44 1.23 15.11
C LYS A 227 -4.02 2.69 15.08
N GLY A 228 -2.77 2.94 14.70
CA GLY A 228 -2.37 4.28 14.25
C GLY A 228 -3.25 4.76 13.08
N ILE A 229 -3.40 3.94 12.04
CA ILE A 229 -4.36 4.13 10.94
C ILE A 229 -5.10 2.82 10.64
N GLY A 230 -6.44 2.81 10.69
CA GLY A 230 -7.29 1.64 10.41
C GLY A 230 -8.30 1.88 9.28
N THR A 231 -8.37 0.99 8.30
CA THR A 231 -9.40 1.04 7.24
C THR A 231 -10.02 -0.31 6.87
N ASP A 232 -11.34 -0.31 6.68
CA ASP A 232 -12.09 -1.47 6.17
C ASP A 232 -11.96 -1.64 4.63
N LYS A 233 -11.27 -0.72 3.94
CA LYS A 233 -10.96 -0.78 2.50
C LYS A 233 -9.47 -0.48 2.24
N ASP A 234 -9.17 0.28 1.18
CA ASP A 234 -7.81 0.55 0.72
C ASP A 234 -7.22 1.82 1.37
N LEU A 235 -5.93 1.77 1.72
CA LEU A 235 -5.14 2.93 2.14
C LEU A 235 -4.21 3.36 0.98
N THR A 236 -4.39 4.58 0.49
CA THR A 236 -3.53 5.17 -0.55
C THR A 236 -2.80 6.39 0.00
N ILE A 237 -1.47 6.40 -0.09
CA ILE A 237 -0.59 7.52 0.26
C ILE A 237 0.18 7.92 -1.00
N LYS A 238 0.08 9.18 -1.43
CA LYS A 238 0.65 9.63 -2.72
C LYS A 238 0.95 11.12 -2.75
N GLY A 239 1.50 11.60 -3.86
CA GLY A 239 1.59 13.04 -4.17
C GLY A 239 2.62 13.84 -3.37
N GLY A 240 3.53 13.16 -2.65
CA GLY A 240 4.43 13.76 -1.67
C GLY A 240 4.06 13.47 -0.22
N GLY A 241 2.91 12.82 0.03
CA GLY A 241 2.34 12.64 1.37
C GLY A 241 3.30 11.98 2.36
N THR A 242 3.38 12.55 3.55
CA THR A 242 4.24 12.06 4.64
C THR A 242 3.39 11.57 5.79
N VAL A 243 3.61 10.33 6.22
CA VAL A 243 2.79 9.66 7.24
C VAL A 243 3.68 9.10 8.35
N GLU A 244 3.42 9.50 9.59
CA GLU A 244 3.89 8.84 10.80
C GLU A 244 2.72 8.14 11.48
N ALA A 245 2.79 6.83 11.70
CA ALA A 245 1.74 6.08 12.40
C ALA A 245 2.30 5.19 13.52
N SER A 246 1.63 5.13 14.66
CA SER A 246 2.05 4.25 15.76
C SER A 246 0.91 3.75 16.64
N SER A 247 1.04 2.51 17.11
CA SER A 247 0.19 1.93 18.15
C SER A 247 1.04 1.34 19.28
N GLU A 248 0.54 1.41 20.50
CA GLU A 248 1.16 0.79 21.68
C GLU A 248 0.79 -0.70 21.86
N LYS A 249 -0.18 -1.25 21.11
CA LYS A 249 -0.74 -2.61 21.35
C LYS A 249 -1.16 -3.43 20.12
N ASP A 250 -1.44 -2.80 18.99
CA ASP A 250 -1.86 -3.46 17.73
C ASP A 250 -1.05 -2.87 16.55
N ALA A 251 -1.48 -3.13 15.31
CA ALA A 251 -0.85 -2.64 14.09
C ALA A 251 -0.73 -1.11 14.07
N ALA A 252 0.42 -0.57 13.63
CA ALA A 252 0.48 0.87 13.36
C ALA A 252 -0.38 1.26 12.15
N VAL A 253 -0.53 0.36 11.17
CA VAL A 253 -1.43 0.50 10.01
C VAL A 253 -2.12 -0.82 9.70
N GLU A 254 -3.46 -0.85 9.68
CA GLU A 254 -4.29 -1.95 9.19
C GLU A 254 -5.15 -1.50 7.99
N ALA A 255 -5.12 -2.26 6.90
CA ALA A 255 -6.05 -2.13 5.78
C ALA A 255 -6.70 -3.48 5.42
N LYS A 256 -8.04 -3.56 5.44
CA LYS A 256 -8.80 -4.75 5.01
C LYS A 256 -8.96 -4.84 3.48
N GLY A 257 -8.53 -3.79 2.78
CA GLY A 257 -8.12 -3.82 1.38
C GLY A 257 -6.59 -3.84 1.24
N SER A 258 -6.11 -3.00 0.33
CA SER A 258 -4.74 -2.90 -0.15
C SER A 258 -4.04 -1.70 0.49
N LEU A 259 -2.71 -1.73 0.60
CA LEU A 259 -1.92 -0.51 0.87
C LEU A 259 -1.11 -0.11 -0.36
N ALA A 260 -1.20 1.15 -0.76
CA ALA A 260 -0.39 1.74 -1.83
C ALA A 260 0.31 3.02 -1.37
N ALA A 261 1.64 3.04 -1.39
CA ALA A 261 2.45 4.23 -1.20
C ALA A 261 3.14 4.58 -2.55
N THR A 262 2.90 5.77 -3.10
CA THR A 262 3.36 6.15 -4.46
C THR A 262 3.91 7.58 -4.51
N ASN A 263 5.24 7.73 -4.60
CA ASN A 263 5.93 9.01 -4.37
C ASN A 263 5.58 9.60 -2.98
N ALA A 264 5.78 8.82 -1.92
CA ALA A 264 5.32 9.11 -0.56
C ALA A 264 6.34 8.66 0.50
N SER A 265 6.15 9.13 1.74
CA SER A 265 6.92 8.70 2.91
C SER A 265 6.03 8.06 3.97
N LEU A 266 6.45 6.93 4.53
CA LEU A 266 5.71 6.18 5.56
C LEU A 266 6.67 5.72 6.66
N ASN A 267 6.49 6.21 7.88
CA ASN A 267 7.31 5.90 9.05
C ASN A 267 6.41 5.31 10.16
N VAL A 268 6.50 4.02 10.44
CA VAL A 268 5.54 3.35 11.34
C VAL A 268 6.16 2.46 12.40
N ASN A 269 5.52 2.42 13.57
CA ASN A 269 5.93 1.61 14.71
C ASN A 269 4.72 1.02 15.45
N GLY A 270 4.47 -0.27 15.29
CA GLY A 270 3.32 -0.98 15.87
C GLY A 270 3.71 -2.25 16.60
N VAL A 271 2.71 -2.94 17.16
CA VAL A 271 2.83 -4.16 17.96
C VAL A 271 2.09 -5.30 17.26
N GLU A 272 2.71 -6.48 17.22
CA GLU A 272 2.38 -7.60 16.33
C GLU A 272 2.56 -7.29 14.83
N TYR A 273 2.12 -6.12 14.33
CA TYR A 273 2.30 -5.67 12.96
C TYR A 273 2.83 -4.23 12.86
N GLY A 274 3.72 -3.98 11.90
CA GLY A 274 4.06 -2.60 11.49
C GLY A 274 3.04 -2.08 10.48
N VAL A 275 2.86 -2.84 9.40
CA VAL A 275 1.83 -2.67 8.38
C VAL A 275 1.18 -4.02 8.12
N TYR A 276 -0.14 -4.07 8.18
CA TYR A 276 -0.94 -5.19 7.71
C TYR A 276 -1.91 -4.75 6.62
N ALA A 277 -1.85 -5.40 5.45
CA ALA A 277 -2.81 -5.20 4.36
C ALA A 277 -3.37 -6.54 3.88
N HIS A 278 -4.70 -6.67 3.81
CA HIS A 278 -5.40 -7.89 3.40
C HIS A 278 -5.39 -8.17 1.89
N LYS A 279 -4.99 -7.20 1.06
CA LYS A 279 -4.94 -7.28 -0.41
C LYS A 279 -3.67 -6.64 -0.96
N GLY A 280 -2.56 -6.94 -0.30
CA GLY A 280 -1.23 -6.62 -0.79
C GLY A 280 -0.74 -5.21 -0.47
N ILE A 281 0.57 -5.03 -0.67
CA ILE A 281 1.32 -3.82 -0.34
C ILE A 281 2.12 -3.41 -1.57
N THR A 282 1.87 -2.21 -2.10
CA THR A 282 2.63 -1.63 -3.21
C THR A 282 3.39 -0.38 -2.78
N LEU A 283 4.72 -0.42 -2.85
CA LEU A 283 5.64 0.67 -2.52
C LEU A 283 6.36 1.12 -3.80
N ASP A 284 5.87 2.20 -4.42
CA ASP A 284 6.29 2.72 -5.73
C ASP A 284 6.97 4.09 -5.58
N HIS A 285 8.29 4.16 -5.78
CA HIS A 285 9.08 5.37 -5.51
C HIS A 285 8.87 5.94 -4.09
N ALA A 286 8.74 5.05 -3.10
CA ALA A 286 8.36 5.38 -1.72
C ALA A 286 9.54 5.25 -0.74
N ASN A 287 9.53 6.07 0.31
CA ASN A 287 10.51 6.01 1.41
C ASN A 287 9.82 5.46 2.65
N VAL A 288 10.18 4.26 3.09
CA VAL A 288 9.37 3.50 4.05
C VAL A 288 10.23 2.95 5.20
N THR A 289 9.90 3.33 6.42
CA THR A 289 10.50 2.80 7.65
C THR A 289 9.42 2.08 8.44
N VAL A 290 9.69 0.83 8.82
CA VAL A 290 8.68 -0.04 9.48
C VAL A 290 9.31 -0.72 10.68
N ARG A 291 8.64 -0.60 11.83
CA ARG A 291 8.99 -1.28 13.08
C ARG A 291 7.78 -2.08 13.56
N ALA A 292 8.01 -3.34 13.89
CA ALA A 292 7.03 -4.21 14.55
C ALA A 292 7.64 -4.78 15.83
N GLY A 293 7.08 -4.36 16.96
CA GLY A 293 7.38 -4.93 18.27
C GLY A 293 6.57 -6.20 18.53
N LYS A 294 7.00 -6.94 19.56
CA LYS A 294 6.44 -8.21 20.01
C LYS A 294 4.96 -8.10 20.42
N GLY A 295 4.09 -8.73 19.63
CA GLY A 295 2.66 -8.87 19.90
C GLY A 295 2.34 -9.80 21.07
N ARG A 296 1.06 -9.82 21.48
CA ARG A 296 0.56 -10.58 22.64
C ARG A 296 0.86 -12.09 22.57
N TYR A 297 0.92 -12.63 21.35
CA TYR A 297 1.21 -14.05 21.08
C TYR A 297 2.66 -14.31 20.65
N GLY A 298 3.57 -13.36 20.92
CA GLY A 298 4.99 -13.46 20.58
C GLY A 298 5.33 -13.16 19.12
N GLY A 299 4.34 -13.01 18.23
CA GLY A 299 4.53 -12.66 16.83
C GLY A 299 4.95 -11.20 16.62
N ALA A 300 5.75 -10.92 15.60
CA ALA A 300 6.04 -9.57 15.12
C ALA A 300 6.34 -9.56 13.61
N ILE A 301 5.54 -8.87 12.78
CA ILE A 301 5.76 -8.76 11.34
C ILE A 301 5.76 -7.31 10.88
N ALA A 302 6.86 -6.84 10.29
CA ALA A 302 6.95 -5.45 9.84
C ALA A 302 6.01 -5.18 8.64
N LEU A 303 6.21 -5.87 7.51
CA LEU A 303 5.28 -5.82 6.36
C LEU A 303 4.56 -7.17 6.21
N PHE A 304 3.27 -7.21 6.51
CA PHE A 304 2.43 -8.41 6.38
C PHE A 304 1.32 -8.24 5.35
N THR A 305 1.14 -9.26 4.51
CA THR A 305 -0.08 -9.44 3.70
C THR A 305 -0.54 -10.89 3.70
N TYR A 306 -1.85 -11.05 3.65
CA TYR A 306 -2.54 -12.32 3.62
C TYR A 306 -3.19 -12.49 2.25
N GLN A 307 -2.87 -13.57 1.53
CA GLN A 307 -3.39 -13.93 0.19
C GLN A 307 -2.89 -13.13 -1.04
N ASP A 308 -2.08 -12.09 -0.88
CA ASP A 308 -1.72 -11.16 -1.98
C ASP A 308 -0.23 -10.71 -1.92
N ASP A 309 0.22 -9.87 -2.86
CA ASP A 309 1.63 -9.54 -3.12
C ASP A 309 2.23 -8.46 -2.20
N ILE A 310 3.56 -8.47 -2.03
CA ILE A 310 4.34 -7.30 -1.56
C ILE A 310 5.27 -6.84 -2.69
N VAL A 311 4.96 -5.68 -3.28
CA VAL A 311 5.63 -5.10 -4.44
C VAL A 311 6.42 -3.87 -4.04
N VAL A 312 7.75 -3.91 -4.15
CA VAL A 312 8.67 -2.78 -3.92
C VAL A 312 9.38 -2.44 -5.23
N LYS A 313 9.15 -1.24 -5.75
CA LYS A 313 9.58 -0.88 -7.12
C LYS A 313 10.01 0.58 -7.32
N ASN A 314 10.66 0.83 -8.46
CA ASN A 314 10.90 2.17 -9.02
C ASN A 314 11.72 3.12 -8.13
N GLY A 315 12.77 2.61 -7.48
CA GLY A 315 13.64 3.41 -6.59
C GLY A 315 13.14 3.53 -5.15
N SER A 316 12.12 2.75 -4.76
CA SER A 316 11.68 2.68 -3.36
C SER A 316 12.84 2.30 -2.42
N THR A 317 12.86 2.92 -1.25
CA THR A 317 13.78 2.61 -0.15
C THR A 317 12.96 2.14 1.05
N VAL A 318 13.21 0.91 1.50
CA VAL A 318 12.48 0.28 2.61
C VAL A 318 13.44 -0.20 3.69
N ASP A 319 13.23 0.23 4.93
CA ASP A 319 13.90 -0.31 6.12
C ASP A 319 12.87 -0.92 7.07
N ALA A 320 12.65 -2.23 6.94
CA ALA A 320 11.71 -3.01 7.73
C ALA A 320 12.46 -3.83 8.80
N PHE A 321 12.02 -3.71 10.05
CA PHE A 321 12.57 -4.41 11.21
C PHE A 321 11.45 -4.95 12.11
N ALA A 322 11.55 -6.21 12.52
CA ALA A 322 10.59 -6.87 13.40
C ALA A 322 11.30 -7.68 14.50
N GLU A 323 10.80 -7.61 15.73
CA GLU A 323 11.39 -8.28 16.89
C GLU A 323 10.34 -9.02 17.74
N GLY A 324 10.53 -10.32 17.96
CA GLY A 324 9.55 -11.18 18.63
C GLY A 324 10.02 -12.63 18.75
N GLU A 325 9.19 -13.52 19.29
CA GLU A 325 9.48 -14.97 19.37
C GLU A 325 9.41 -15.63 17.98
N VAL A 326 8.47 -15.18 17.16
CA VAL A 326 8.35 -15.53 15.73
C VAL A 326 8.27 -14.20 15.00
N SER A 327 9.16 -13.94 14.03
CA SER A 327 9.22 -12.60 13.42
C SER A 327 9.60 -12.59 11.94
N ALA A 328 9.10 -11.60 11.21
CA ALA A 328 9.46 -11.38 9.82
C ALA A 328 9.47 -9.90 9.43
N ALA A 329 10.46 -9.46 8.65
CA ALA A 329 10.43 -8.08 8.14
C ALA A 329 9.52 -7.94 6.91
N PHE A 330 9.47 -8.98 6.07
CA PHE A 330 8.52 -9.12 4.96
C PHE A 330 7.86 -10.50 5.03
N SER A 331 6.54 -10.57 4.98
CA SER A 331 5.79 -11.83 4.98
C SER A 331 4.58 -11.78 4.03
N THR A 332 4.57 -12.65 3.01
CA THR A 332 3.33 -13.05 2.33
C THR A 332 2.90 -14.41 2.86
N ARG A 333 1.62 -14.57 3.21
CA ARG A 333 1.07 -15.85 3.67
C ARG A 333 -0.28 -16.15 3.05
N ASN A 334 -0.44 -17.32 2.47
CA ASN A 334 -1.75 -17.92 2.25
C ASN A 334 -1.79 -19.30 2.92
N ASP A 335 -2.69 -19.50 3.89
CA ASP A 335 -2.91 -20.76 4.58
C ASP A 335 -4.09 -21.57 4.00
N ARG A 336 -4.89 -20.97 3.11
CA ARG A 336 -6.03 -21.64 2.47
C ARG A 336 -5.58 -22.54 1.31
N PRO A 337 -6.11 -23.78 1.23
CA PRO A 337 -5.77 -24.68 0.14
C PRO A 337 -6.48 -24.27 -1.16
N ASN A 338 -5.77 -24.43 -2.29
CA ASN A 338 -6.21 -24.16 -3.66
C ASN A 338 -6.42 -22.67 -4.04
N GLU A 339 -6.01 -21.74 -3.18
CA GLU A 339 -5.82 -20.33 -3.54
C GLU A 339 -4.37 -20.08 -4.02
N GLU A 340 -4.08 -18.86 -4.51
CA GLU A 340 -2.75 -18.48 -5.00
C GLU A 340 -1.87 -17.90 -3.88
N GLY A 341 -0.55 -18.00 -4.06
CA GLY A 341 0.45 -17.45 -3.14
C GLY A 341 0.85 -16.03 -3.47
N GLY A 342 0.90 -15.17 -2.45
CA GLY A 342 1.45 -13.82 -2.58
C GLY A 342 2.94 -13.82 -2.95
N HIS A 343 3.29 -13.02 -3.95
CA HIS A 343 4.64 -12.81 -4.47
C HIS A 343 5.30 -11.63 -3.74
N ILE A 344 6.51 -11.83 -3.19
CA ILE A 344 7.37 -10.72 -2.78
C ILE A 344 8.23 -10.31 -3.99
N TYR A 345 7.97 -9.15 -4.56
CA TYR A 345 8.63 -8.64 -5.77
C TYR A 345 9.39 -7.34 -5.49
N ILE A 346 10.72 -7.37 -5.58
CA ILE A 346 11.60 -6.24 -5.26
C ILE A 346 12.42 -5.86 -6.51
N SER A 347 12.04 -4.80 -7.21
CA SER A 347 12.68 -4.34 -8.46
C SER A 347 13.26 -2.93 -8.38
N ASP A 348 14.49 -2.73 -8.87
CA ASP A 348 15.13 -1.40 -8.99
C ASP A 348 15.09 -0.58 -7.69
N SER A 349 15.22 -1.25 -6.53
CA SER A 349 14.92 -0.69 -5.20
C SER A 349 16.00 -1.04 -4.16
N VAL A 350 15.94 -0.38 -3.00
CA VAL A 350 16.82 -0.64 -1.85
C VAL A 350 15.99 -1.14 -0.68
N VAL A 351 16.28 -2.35 -0.20
CA VAL A 351 15.55 -2.97 0.91
C VAL A 351 16.51 -3.43 2.01
N LYS A 352 16.17 -3.11 3.25
CA LYS A 352 16.71 -3.68 4.48
C LYS A 352 15.57 -4.38 5.20
N ALA A 353 15.75 -5.68 5.50
CA ALA A 353 14.70 -6.57 6.00
C ALA A 353 15.26 -7.44 7.13
N ILE A 354 15.05 -7.02 8.38
CA ILE A 354 15.65 -7.65 9.56
C ILE A 354 14.57 -8.21 10.49
N ALA A 355 14.62 -9.52 10.74
CA ALA A 355 13.82 -10.20 11.75
C ALA A 355 14.72 -10.66 12.91
N ARG A 356 14.31 -10.43 14.16
CA ARG A 356 15.07 -10.82 15.35
C ARG A 356 14.25 -11.59 16.37
N TYR A 357 14.92 -12.52 17.08
CA TYR A 357 14.39 -13.20 18.24
C TYR A 357 14.38 -12.28 19.47
N VAL A 358 13.25 -12.24 20.20
CA VAL A 358 13.15 -11.61 21.53
C VAL A 358 12.42 -12.54 22.49
N GLU A 359 13.17 -13.03 23.49
CA GLU A 359 12.70 -13.94 24.53
C GLU A 359 11.58 -13.34 25.40
N ASN A 360 10.85 -14.18 26.13
CA ASN A 360 9.87 -13.72 27.11
C ASN A 360 10.51 -13.51 28.48
N GLY A 361 10.19 -12.39 29.15
CA GLY A 361 10.62 -12.16 30.54
C GLY A 361 9.95 -13.10 31.55
N ASP A 362 8.66 -13.41 31.34
CA ASP A 362 7.81 -14.16 32.30
C ASP A 362 6.85 -15.17 31.60
N GLY A 363 7.07 -15.46 30.32
CA GLY A 363 6.21 -16.34 29.50
C GLY A 363 6.73 -17.79 29.46
N PRO A 364 5.85 -18.80 29.30
CA PRO A 364 6.28 -20.19 29.21
C PRO A 364 7.07 -20.44 27.93
N ILE A 365 8.34 -20.82 28.07
CA ILE A 365 9.17 -21.36 26.99
C ILE A 365 8.45 -22.55 26.31
N PRO A 366 8.29 -22.55 24.97
CA PRO A 366 7.59 -23.60 24.27
C PRO A 366 8.42 -24.89 24.27
N TYR A 367 8.04 -25.81 25.15
CA TYR A 367 8.38 -27.23 25.03
C TYR A 367 7.20 -27.95 24.37
N SER A 368 7.41 -28.50 23.18
CA SER A 368 6.56 -29.57 22.66
C SER A 368 7.08 -30.92 23.16
N GLU A 369 6.20 -31.75 23.71
CA GLU A 369 6.51 -33.17 23.86
C GLU A 369 6.48 -33.81 22.46
N ASN A 370 7.66 -34.14 21.93
CA ASN A 370 7.75 -35.08 20.81
C ASN A 370 7.11 -36.42 21.21
N GLN A 371 6.51 -37.14 20.26
CA GLN A 371 5.78 -38.40 20.57
C GLN A 371 6.70 -39.56 21.00
N ASP A 372 8.00 -39.35 21.05
CA ASP A 372 9.04 -40.24 21.59
C ASP A 372 9.41 -39.92 23.06
N GLY A 373 9.02 -38.76 23.59
CA GLY A 373 9.32 -38.31 24.94
C GLY A 373 10.67 -37.60 25.11
N GLU A 374 11.40 -37.27 24.03
CA GLU A 374 12.61 -36.46 24.15
C GLU A 374 12.29 -34.95 24.23
N THR A 375 12.57 -34.36 25.39
CA THR A 375 12.54 -32.91 25.61
C THR A 375 13.75 -32.23 24.95
N SER A 376 13.74 -32.16 23.62
CA SER A 376 14.56 -31.17 22.91
C SER A 376 14.03 -29.77 23.27
N PRO A 377 14.89 -28.74 23.38
CA PRO A 377 14.43 -27.38 23.10
C PRO A 377 13.80 -27.37 21.70
N GLU A 378 12.63 -26.78 21.54
CA GLU A 378 12.27 -26.31 20.21
C GLU A 378 13.28 -25.24 19.80
N PRO A 379 13.65 -25.15 18.51
CA PRO A 379 14.42 -24.00 18.07
C PRO A 379 13.60 -22.73 18.34
N GLN A 380 14.28 -21.73 18.90
CA GLN A 380 13.79 -20.35 18.99
C GLN A 380 13.14 -19.97 17.65
N GLY A 381 11.95 -19.37 17.72
CA GLY A 381 10.93 -19.46 16.67
C GLY A 381 11.34 -18.94 15.30
N GLU A 382 10.47 -19.10 14.29
CA GLU A 382 10.81 -18.74 12.92
C GLU A 382 11.00 -17.20 12.77
N ASN A 383 12.25 -16.74 12.90
CA ASN A 383 12.70 -15.36 12.74
C ASN A 383 13.37 -15.23 11.36
N ILE A 384 12.61 -14.78 10.36
CA ILE A 384 13.01 -14.82 8.95
C ILE A 384 12.90 -13.44 8.28
N GLY A 385 14.00 -12.92 7.74
CA GLY A 385 14.04 -11.56 7.17
C GLY A 385 12.98 -11.33 6.08
N ILE A 386 12.95 -12.20 5.06
CA ILE A 386 11.95 -12.19 3.99
C ILE A 386 11.38 -13.61 3.83
N ILE A 387 10.08 -13.78 4.09
CA ILE A 387 9.37 -15.05 3.92
C ILE A 387 8.17 -14.95 2.96
N ALA A 388 8.04 -15.93 2.07
CA ALA A 388 6.83 -16.13 1.28
C ALA A 388 6.31 -17.56 1.51
N GLN A 389 5.07 -17.71 1.99
CA GLN A 389 4.47 -19.00 2.35
C GLN A 389 3.14 -19.28 1.63
N THR A 390 3.01 -20.50 1.11
CA THR A 390 1.76 -21.05 0.56
C THR A 390 1.32 -22.34 1.24
N SER A 391 0.02 -22.51 1.36
CA SER A 391 -0.66 -23.77 1.63
C SER A 391 -0.68 -24.67 0.40
N GLU A 392 -1.43 -25.78 0.46
CA GLU A 392 -1.64 -26.70 -0.66
C GLU A 392 -2.45 -26.04 -1.79
N GLY A 393 -1.76 -25.34 -2.70
CA GLY A 393 -2.35 -24.51 -3.75
C GLY A 393 -1.66 -24.61 -5.11
N VAL A 394 -2.28 -23.97 -6.12
CA VAL A 394 -1.89 -24.11 -7.54
C VAL A 394 -0.65 -23.27 -7.88
N THR A 395 -0.60 -22.04 -7.38
CA THR A 395 0.47 -21.07 -7.66
C THR A 395 1.30 -20.89 -6.38
N PRO A 396 2.56 -21.38 -6.33
CA PRO A 396 3.38 -21.31 -5.12
C PRO A 396 3.82 -19.88 -4.80
N ALA A 397 4.04 -19.64 -3.51
CA ALA A 397 4.69 -18.44 -3.02
C ALA A 397 6.07 -18.23 -3.66
N ALA A 398 6.32 -17.00 -4.09
CA ALA A 398 7.53 -16.63 -4.83
C ALA A 398 8.21 -15.40 -4.21
N ILE A 399 9.53 -15.33 -4.39
CA ILE A 399 10.34 -14.15 -4.07
C ILE A 399 11.16 -13.79 -5.32
N SER A 400 11.03 -12.57 -5.84
CA SER A 400 11.81 -12.07 -6.98
C SER A 400 12.59 -10.81 -6.62
N ILE A 401 13.90 -10.82 -6.86
CA ILE A 401 14.80 -9.70 -6.59
C ILE A 401 15.51 -9.31 -7.90
N ILE A 402 15.19 -8.13 -8.45
CA ILE A 402 15.56 -7.73 -9.81
C ILE A 402 16.25 -6.37 -9.80
N ARG A 403 17.53 -6.29 -10.15
CA ARG A 403 18.33 -5.03 -10.13
C ARG A 403 18.23 -4.24 -8.80
N SER A 404 17.98 -4.93 -7.69
CA SER A 404 17.76 -4.33 -6.37
C SER A 404 18.92 -4.61 -5.42
N LYS A 405 19.16 -3.70 -4.48
CA LYS A 405 20.01 -3.96 -3.31
C LYS A 405 19.13 -4.46 -2.17
N VAL A 406 19.38 -5.66 -1.67
CA VAL A 406 18.65 -6.26 -0.56
C VAL A 406 19.64 -6.70 0.51
N THR A 407 19.47 -6.20 1.73
CA THR A 407 20.15 -6.70 2.94
C THR A 407 19.09 -7.36 3.81
N ALA A 408 19.17 -8.67 3.97
CA ALA A 408 18.18 -9.43 4.73
C ALA A 408 18.85 -10.21 5.88
N GLU A 409 18.22 -10.21 7.04
CA GLU A 409 18.71 -10.89 8.25
C GLU A 409 17.55 -11.57 8.98
N GLY A 410 17.79 -12.77 9.49
CA GLY A 410 16.87 -13.51 10.34
C GLY A 410 17.61 -14.58 11.12
N ASP A 411 17.33 -14.68 12.42
CA ASP A 411 18.02 -15.62 13.31
C ASP A 411 17.72 -17.10 12.97
N THR A 412 16.64 -17.37 12.24
CA THR A 412 16.42 -18.61 11.49
C THR A 412 17.06 -18.54 10.09
N ALA A 413 16.61 -17.60 9.25
CA ALA A 413 17.03 -17.47 7.85
C ALA A 413 16.87 -16.04 7.32
N ALA A 414 17.73 -15.61 6.40
CA ALA A 414 17.61 -14.29 5.78
C ALA A 414 16.47 -14.21 4.76
N ILE A 415 16.34 -15.20 3.86
CA ILE A 415 15.30 -15.26 2.82
C ILE A 415 14.84 -16.72 2.63
N PHE A 416 13.53 -16.97 2.67
CA PHE A 416 12.93 -18.30 2.51
C PHE A 416 11.57 -18.27 1.79
N ALA A 417 11.43 -19.04 0.70
CA ALA A 417 10.16 -19.23 -0.02
C ALA A 417 9.71 -20.68 0.10
N ARG A 418 8.48 -20.94 0.57
CA ARG A 418 7.97 -22.32 0.77
C ARG A 418 6.50 -22.50 0.40
N ALA A 419 6.17 -23.71 -0.05
CA ALA A 419 4.83 -24.17 -0.33
C ALA A 419 4.56 -25.51 0.39
N MET A 420 3.32 -25.73 0.80
CA MET A 420 2.83 -27.04 1.23
C MET A 420 2.19 -27.78 0.03
N SER A 421 2.30 -29.11 -0.02
CA SER A 421 1.84 -29.91 -1.16
C SER A 421 1.74 -31.39 -0.78
N ALA A 422 0.60 -32.07 -1.05
CA ALA A 422 0.53 -33.52 -0.85
C ALA A 422 1.40 -34.33 -1.84
N ASP A 423 1.76 -33.76 -3.01
CA ASP A 423 2.54 -34.47 -4.03
C ASP A 423 4.02 -34.01 -4.14
N GLY A 424 4.39 -32.95 -3.44
CA GLY A 424 5.75 -32.41 -3.38
C GLY A 424 6.28 -31.85 -4.71
N LYS A 425 5.40 -31.49 -5.66
CA LYS A 425 5.76 -30.80 -6.90
C LYS A 425 5.62 -29.28 -6.80
N THR A 426 4.61 -28.78 -6.07
CA THR A 426 4.50 -27.34 -5.76
C THR A 426 5.60 -26.99 -4.76
N ILE A 427 6.52 -26.09 -5.16
CA ILE A 427 7.62 -25.61 -4.32
C ILE A 427 7.60 -24.08 -4.29
N GLY A 428 7.90 -23.49 -3.13
CA GLY A 428 8.21 -22.05 -3.09
C GLY A 428 9.50 -21.75 -3.86
N THR A 429 9.60 -20.58 -4.50
CA THR A 429 10.74 -20.25 -5.39
C THR A 429 11.39 -18.91 -5.09
N ILE A 430 12.72 -18.85 -5.27
CA ILE A 430 13.50 -17.60 -5.20
C ILE A 430 14.16 -17.33 -6.55
N LYS A 431 13.89 -16.14 -7.11
CA LYS A 431 14.42 -15.68 -8.39
C LYS A 431 15.26 -14.41 -8.19
N ILE A 432 16.50 -14.41 -8.70
CA ILE A 432 17.40 -13.24 -8.66
C ILE A 432 17.80 -12.91 -10.11
N GLU A 433 17.60 -11.67 -10.54
CA GLU A 433 17.91 -11.23 -11.91
C GLU A 433 18.70 -9.92 -11.95
N ASN A 434 19.79 -9.90 -12.72
CA ASN A 434 20.68 -8.74 -12.87
C ASN A 434 21.20 -8.19 -11.53
N ALA A 435 21.38 -9.10 -10.57
CA ALA A 435 21.94 -8.88 -9.25
C ALA A 435 22.62 -10.18 -8.80
N ALA A 436 23.56 -10.09 -7.85
CA ALA A 436 24.33 -11.22 -7.33
C ALA A 436 24.29 -11.25 -5.80
N ILE A 437 24.37 -12.44 -5.23
CA ILE A 437 24.57 -12.65 -3.79
C ILE A 437 26.04 -12.33 -3.50
N GLN A 438 26.27 -11.27 -2.72
CA GLN A 438 27.60 -10.81 -2.29
C GLN A 438 27.99 -11.41 -0.93
N THR A 439 27.00 -11.70 -0.09
CA THR A 439 27.18 -12.30 1.25
C THR A 439 26.05 -13.31 1.48
N PRO A 440 26.34 -14.52 2.00
CA PRO A 440 27.67 -15.09 2.23
C PRO A 440 28.45 -15.32 0.92
N GLU A 441 29.79 -15.40 1.01
CA GLU A 441 30.63 -15.75 -0.14
C GLU A 441 30.28 -17.16 -0.64
N GLY A 442 30.16 -17.33 -1.97
CA GLY A 442 29.66 -18.57 -2.57
C GLY A 442 28.16 -18.84 -2.33
N GLY A 443 27.43 -17.87 -1.76
CA GLY A 443 25.99 -17.97 -1.49
C GLY A 443 25.16 -18.14 -2.76
N LYS A 444 24.17 -19.02 -2.69
CA LYS A 444 23.26 -19.37 -3.79
C LYS A 444 21.86 -19.70 -3.28
N VAL A 445 20.92 -19.86 -4.22
CA VAL A 445 19.62 -20.48 -3.92
C VAL A 445 19.86 -21.98 -3.69
N ILE A 446 19.35 -22.50 -2.57
CA ILE A 446 19.40 -23.92 -2.21
C ILE A 446 17.97 -24.46 -2.01
N ASP A 447 17.74 -25.71 -2.41
CA ASP A 447 16.41 -26.33 -2.34
C ASP A 447 16.10 -26.87 -0.93
N TYR A 448 14.87 -26.67 -0.47
CA TYR A 448 14.33 -27.18 0.78
C TYR A 448 13.23 -28.22 0.52
N ARG A 449 13.23 -29.31 1.28
CA ARG A 449 12.19 -30.35 1.24
C ARG A 449 12.10 -31.10 2.57
N LYS A 450 10.97 -30.94 3.26
CA LYS A 450 10.62 -31.68 4.48
C LYS A 450 9.30 -32.41 4.28
N LEU A 451 9.18 -33.64 4.81
CA LEU A 451 7.92 -34.38 4.86
C LEU A 451 7.38 -34.32 6.29
N ARG A 452 6.16 -33.79 6.50
CA ARG A 452 5.47 -33.78 7.79
C ARG A 452 4.06 -34.33 7.62
N ASN A 453 3.71 -35.37 8.38
CA ASN A 453 2.36 -35.97 8.43
C ASN A 453 1.75 -36.33 7.04
N GLY A 454 2.59 -36.71 6.07
CA GLY A 454 2.17 -37.06 4.70
C GLY A 454 2.09 -35.88 3.72
N ILE A 455 2.32 -34.64 4.19
CA ILE A 455 2.38 -33.43 3.36
C ILE A 455 3.85 -33.03 3.19
N TYR A 456 4.26 -32.69 1.97
CA TYR A 456 5.55 -32.08 1.71
C TYR A 456 5.49 -30.58 1.95
N GLU A 457 6.46 -30.06 2.69
CA GLU A 457 6.81 -28.66 2.72
C GLU A 457 8.05 -28.51 1.84
N ALA A 458 7.93 -27.80 0.72
CA ALA A 458 8.99 -27.72 -0.29
C ALA A 458 9.18 -26.28 -0.77
N GLY A 459 10.43 -25.90 -1.01
CA GLY A 459 10.78 -24.49 -1.17
C GLY A 459 12.24 -24.26 -1.50
N GLN A 460 12.67 -23.02 -1.32
CA GLN A 460 14.02 -22.57 -1.56
C GLN A 460 14.45 -21.55 -0.50
N ALA A 461 15.72 -21.62 -0.09
CA ALA A 461 16.37 -20.66 0.81
C ALA A 461 17.60 -20.05 0.13
N ILE A 462 18.18 -19.00 0.71
CA ILE A 462 19.56 -18.59 0.39
C ILE A 462 20.52 -19.27 1.37
N GLY A 463 21.62 -19.81 0.85
CA GLY A 463 22.57 -20.58 1.64
C GLY A 463 23.84 -20.98 0.89
N THR A 464 24.61 -21.90 1.47
CA THR A 464 25.87 -22.44 0.95
C THR A 464 25.84 -23.97 0.89
N GLY A 465 26.57 -24.57 -0.05
CA GLY A 465 26.55 -26.03 -0.30
C GLY A 465 25.45 -26.51 -1.25
N ASP A 466 25.51 -27.78 -1.64
CA ASP A 466 24.74 -28.37 -2.76
C ASP A 466 23.73 -29.45 -2.32
N ALA A 467 23.53 -29.62 -1.02
CA ALA A 467 22.56 -30.57 -0.48
C ALA A 467 21.16 -29.94 -0.41
N VAL A 468 20.12 -30.74 -0.66
CA VAL A 468 18.73 -30.38 -0.34
C VAL A 468 18.58 -30.41 1.19
N ILE A 469 18.09 -29.33 1.77
CA ILE A 469 17.91 -29.20 3.24
C ILE A 469 16.49 -29.60 3.68
N ASP A 470 16.36 -30.16 4.87
CA ASP A 470 15.11 -30.64 5.50
C ASP A 470 14.70 -29.82 6.74
N SER A 471 15.47 -28.77 7.06
CA SER A 471 15.25 -27.86 8.18
C SER A 471 15.73 -26.46 7.81
N PRO A 472 14.94 -25.39 8.09
CA PRO A 472 15.42 -24.01 7.90
C PRO A 472 16.51 -23.62 8.93
N TYR A 473 16.71 -24.44 9.97
CA TYR A 473 17.77 -24.27 10.98
C TYR A 473 19.10 -24.97 10.61
N ASN A 474 19.22 -25.51 9.39
CA ASN A 474 20.44 -26.15 8.91
C ASN A 474 21.58 -25.12 8.75
N GLU A 475 22.82 -25.46 9.12
CA GLU A 475 23.99 -24.57 9.03
C GLU A 475 24.28 -24.05 7.60
N ALA A 476 23.78 -24.74 6.57
CA ALA A 476 23.81 -24.29 5.19
C ALA A 476 22.99 -23.02 4.93
N VAL A 477 22.01 -22.67 5.77
CA VAL A 477 21.10 -21.53 5.56
C VAL A 477 21.75 -20.21 5.97
N ALA A 478 21.72 -19.22 5.09
CA ALA A 478 22.27 -17.90 5.35
C ALA A 478 21.35 -17.12 6.32
N LYS A 479 21.86 -16.79 7.52
CA LYS A 479 21.15 -15.98 8.53
C LYS A 479 21.28 -14.46 8.32
N SER A 480 22.31 -14.01 7.63
CA SER A 480 22.47 -12.64 7.15
C SER A 480 23.00 -12.71 5.72
N MET A 481 22.51 -11.84 4.84
CA MET A 481 22.82 -11.86 3.42
C MET A 481 22.76 -10.48 2.77
N VAL A 482 23.48 -10.35 1.66
CA VAL A 482 23.43 -9.17 0.79
C VAL A 482 23.30 -9.59 -0.66
N ILE A 483 22.26 -9.13 -1.33
CA ILE A 483 22.18 -9.06 -2.79
C ILE A 483 22.42 -7.61 -3.23
N ALA A 484 23.16 -7.42 -4.31
CA ALA A 484 23.23 -6.13 -4.99
C ALA A 484 23.31 -6.29 -6.52
N PRO A 485 22.95 -5.26 -7.30
CA PRO A 485 23.28 -5.20 -8.73
C PRO A 485 24.80 -5.31 -8.95
N PRO A 486 25.27 -5.71 -10.14
CA PRO A 486 26.67 -5.50 -10.49
C PRO A 486 27.01 -4.01 -10.36
N GLU A 487 28.11 -3.71 -9.67
CA GLU A 487 28.57 -2.33 -9.53
C GLU A 487 28.85 -1.74 -10.92
N VAL A 488 28.17 -0.64 -11.26
CA VAL A 488 28.37 0.03 -12.55
C VAL A 488 29.80 0.55 -12.55
N ALA A 489 30.65 -0.05 -13.39
CA ALA A 489 32.05 0.31 -13.49
C ALA A 489 32.18 1.82 -13.68
N LYS A 490 32.70 2.50 -12.64
CA LYS A 490 32.99 3.93 -12.67
C LYS A 490 33.84 4.19 -13.93
N PRO A 491 33.52 5.20 -14.76
CA PRO A 491 34.35 5.52 -15.93
C PRO A 491 35.81 5.64 -15.50
N GLU A 492 36.71 4.92 -16.17
CA GLU A 492 38.14 4.97 -15.84
C GLU A 492 38.63 6.41 -15.98
N ASP A 493 39.05 7.02 -14.87
CA ASP A 493 39.67 8.34 -14.87
C ASP A 493 40.88 8.28 -15.83
N PRO A 494 40.96 9.16 -16.85
CA PRO A 494 41.89 8.99 -17.96
C PRO A 494 43.34 8.97 -17.46
N LYS A 495 44.05 7.88 -17.78
CA LYS A 495 45.43 7.62 -17.32
C LYS A 495 46.33 8.85 -17.57
N PRO A 496 47.05 9.33 -16.56
CA PRO A 496 48.06 10.38 -16.75
C PRO A 496 49.13 9.92 -17.75
N ASP A 497 49.46 10.79 -18.70
CA ASP A 497 50.42 10.49 -19.77
C ASP A 497 51.87 10.54 -19.25
N GLU A 498 52.60 9.44 -19.36
CA GLU A 498 53.95 9.30 -18.77
C GLU A 498 55.05 9.93 -19.64
N THR A 499 55.26 11.24 -19.52
CA THR A 499 56.52 11.88 -19.95
C THR A 499 57.19 12.73 -18.85
N LYS A 500 58.27 12.16 -18.31
CA LYS A 500 59.31 12.71 -17.42
C LYS A 500 60.08 13.93 -18.01
N PRO A 501 60.96 14.63 -17.24
CA PRO A 501 60.91 14.96 -15.79
C PRO A 501 61.50 16.35 -15.41
N ALA A 502 61.40 16.72 -14.11
CA ALA A 502 62.35 17.55 -13.31
C ALA A 502 62.67 19.00 -13.76
N GLU A 503 62.70 20.02 -12.89
CA GLU A 503 63.71 20.14 -11.82
C GLU A 503 63.21 20.87 -10.54
N SER A 504 64.11 21.20 -9.60
CA SER A 504 63.78 21.42 -8.18
C SER A 504 64.01 22.82 -7.60
N LYS A 505 63.05 23.28 -6.78
CA LYS A 505 63.16 24.14 -5.58
C LYS A 505 64.24 25.25 -5.54
N GLN A 506 63.79 26.48 -5.36
CA GLN A 506 64.44 27.40 -4.40
C GLN A 506 63.42 28.36 -3.74
N ASP A 507 63.50 28.45 -2.42
CA ASP A 507 62.89 29.46 -1.53
C ASP A 507 63.98 30.51 -1.19
N PRO A 508 63.69 31.81 -0.92
CA PRO A 508 62.87 32.17 0.25
C PRO A 508 62.01 33.47 0.20
N LYS A 509 60.87 33.42 0.93
CA LYS A 509 60.51 34.22 2.14
C LYS A 509 61.03 35.70 2.31
N PRO A 510 60.31 36.58 3.06
CA PRO A 510 58.98 37.18 2.79
C PRO A 510 58.90 38.71 3.09
N GLU A 511 57.91 39.42 2.52
CA GLU A 511 57.29 40.68 3.02
C GLU A 511 56.18 41.11 2.03
N GLY A 512 55.14 41.89 2.34
CA GLY A 512 54.65 42.50 3.58
C GLY A 512 53.43 43.40 3.27
N ALA A 513 52.59 43.74 4.27
CA ALA A 513 51.40 44.63 4.19
C ALA A 513 50.25 44.20 3.22
N LYS A 514 49.02 43.90 3.69
CA LYS A 514 47.93 44.78 4.19
C LYS A 514 47.20 45.63 3.12
N THR A 515 45.85 45.61 3.22
CA THR A 515 44.88 46.68 2.86
C THR A 515 44.68 47.01 1.35
N THR A 516 43.51 47.44 0.84
CA THR A 516 42.15 47.62 1.43
C THR A 516 41.04 47.75 0.36
N LYS A 517 39.86 47.17 0.63
CA LYS A 517 38.45 47.49 0.18
C LYS A 517 38.09 47.94 -1.26
N THR A 518 36.81 47.67 -1.58
CA THR A 518 35.88 48.40 -2.49
C THR A 518 36.23 48.43 -3.99
N VAL A 519 35.44 47.85 -4.88
CA VAL A 519 34.04 48.17 -5.27
C VAL A 519 33.90 49.53 -5.96
N ALA A 520 33.61 49.49 -7.27
CA ALA A 520 32.84 50.49 -7.98
C ALA A 520 32.14 49.84 -9.19
N VAL A 521 30.84 50.07 -9.35
CA VAL A 521 30.08 49.76 -10.59
C VAL A 521 30.13 50.99 -11.49
N ALA A 522 30.25 50.80 -12.80
CA ALA A 522 30.01 51.86 -13.79
C ALA A 522 29.15 51.32 -14.94
N THR A 523 27.97 51.91 -15.12
CA THR A 523 27.06 51.64 -16.24
C THR A 523 27.14 52.77 -17.27
N THR A 524 27.07 52.46 -18.56
CA THR A 524 26.29 53.29 -19.52
C THR A 524 26.03 52.61 -20.86
N LYS A 525 25.00 53.13 -21.55
CA LYS A 525 24.46 52.75 -22.87
C LYS A 525 25.35 53.28 -24.03
N ALA A 526 25.17 52.95 -25.31
CA ALA A 526 24.69 51.77 -26.05
C ALA A 526 24.57 52.16 -27.55
N LYS A 527 24.81 51.24 -28.51
CA LYS A 527 24.11 51.24 -29.81
C LYS A 527 24.21 49.90 -30.55
N ALA A 528 23.22 49.63 -31.40
CA ALA A 528 22.89 48.30 -31.91
C ALA A 528 23.52 47.95 -33.27
N THR A 529 23.75 46.65 -33.49
CA THR A 529 23.37 45.87 -34.69
C THR A 529 23.48 44.38 -34.38
N GLY A 530 22.50 43.56 -34.73
CA GLY A 530 22.62 42.08 -34.64
C GLY A 530 21.34 41.35 -34.24
N VAL A 531 20.86 40.52 -35.17
CA VAL A 531 19.71 39.59 -35.13
C VAL A 531 19.40 38.93 -33.77
N LEU A 532 18.10 38.88 -33.42
CA LEU A 532 17.56 38.08 -32.32
C LEU A 532 17.39 36.60 -32.70
N ALA A 533 17.83 35.70 -31.82
CA ALA A 533 17.28 34.36 -31.65
C ALA A 533 17.08 34.12 -30.14
N ALA A 534 15.97 33.51 -29.74
CA ALA A 534 15.47 33.65 -28.37
C ALA A 534 16.07 32.67 -27.36
N THR A 535 16.44 33.19 -26.19
CA THR A 535 16.42 32.44 -24.92
C THR A 535 14.97 32.23 -24.48
N GLY A 536 14.62 31.05 -23.99
CA GLY A 536 13.28 30.79 -23.46
C GLY A 536 13.25 29.57 -22.54
N ASP A 537 13.39 29.81 -21.24
CA ASP A 537 12.84 28.90 -20.23
C ASP A 537 11.32 29.02 -20.26
N THR A 538 10.60 27.90 -20.36
CA THR A 538 9.38 27.68 -19.57
C THR A 538 8.90 26.23 -19.64
N SER A 539 8.34 25.81 -18.52
CA SER A 539 7.60 24.58 -18.28
C SER A 539 6.57 24.18 -19.34
N GLY A 540 6.46 22.88 -19.62
CA GLY A 540 5.39 22.30 -20.44
C GLY A 540 5.35 20.77 -20.36
N ALA A 541 4.23 20.20 -19.92
CA ALA A 541 4.07 18.74 -19.77
C ALA A 541 3.79 18.06 -21.12
N ALA A 542 4.54 17.01 -21.45
CA ALA A 542 4.40 16.25 -22.69
C ALA A 542 3.42 15.07 -22.56
N ILE A 543 2.11 15.35 -22.49
CA ILE A 543 1.07 14.32 -22.56
C ILE A 543 0.92 13.86 -24.02
N VAL A 544 1.26 12.60 -24.31
CA VAL A 544 1.14 12.01 -25.65
C VAL A 544 -0.31 11.58 -25.92
N ALA A 545 -1.09 12.45 -26.52
CA ALA A 545 -2.46 12.17 -26.93
C ALA A 545 -2.51 11.32 -28.22
N THR A 546 -2.67 10.00 -28.08
CA THR A 546 -2.94 9.11 -29.22
C THR A 546 -4.41 9.20 -29.65
N VAL A 547 -4.65 9.63 -30.89
CA VAL A 547 -6.00 9.78 -31.45
C VAL A 547 -6.64 8.42 -31.74
N LEU A 548 -7.86 8.20 -31.23
CA LEU A 548 -8.75 7.11 -31.62
C LEU A 548 -10.16 7.67 -31.87
N ALA A 549 -10.58 7.70 -33.13
CA ALA A 549 -11.88 8.25 -33.52
C ALA A 549 -13.00 7.22 -33.33
N GLY A 550 -14.04 7.59 -32.60
CA GLY A 550 -15.25 6.78 -32.39
C GLY A 550 -16.50 7.65 -32.36
N THR A 551 -17.20 7.75 -33.49
CA THR A 551 -18.39 8.60 -33.63
C THR A 551 -19.63 8.00 -32.96
N ALA A 552 -20.21 8.71 -31.99
CA ALA A 552 -21.56 8.47 -31.48
C ALA A 552 -22.43 9.71 -31.74
N ALA A 553 -23.46 9.58 -32.56
CA ALA A 553 -24.36 10.69 -32.88
C ALA A 553 -25.50 10.78 -31.85
N ILE A 554 -25.57 11.88 -31.10
CA ILE A 554 -26.67 12.14 -30.16
C ILE A 554 -27.86 12.73 -30.92
N ALA A 555 -28.90 11.91 -31.11
CA ALA A 555 -30.18 12.38 -31.64
C ALA A 555 -31.04 12.98 -30.51
N ALA A 556 -31.18 14.30 -30.49
CA ALA A 556 -32.02 14.99 -29.51
C ALA A 556 -33.51 14.76 -29.79
N GLY A 557 -34.17 13.97 -28.93
CA GLY A 557 -35.60 13.64 -29.03
C GLY A 557 -36.45 14.42 -28.03
N THR A 558 -36.96 15.59 -28.42
CA THR A 558 -37.93 16.35 -27.61
C THR A 558 -39.29 15.65 -27.56
N MET A 559 -39.79 15.32 -26.38
CA MET A 559 -41.17 14.85 -26.17
C MET A 559 -41.84 15.69 -25.08
N ALA A 560 -42.98 16.29 -25.42
CA ALA A 560 -43.67 17.27 -24.58
C ALA A 560 -44.77 16.65 -23.70
N SER A 561 -45.09 17.38 -22.62
CA SER A 561 -46.15 17.07 -21.65
C SER A 561 -47.48 16.62 -22.25
N ARG A 562 -48.09 15.59 -21.65
CA ARG A 562 -49.55 15.45 -21.54
C ARG A 562 -49.97 14.98 -20.15
N LYS A 563 -50.62 15.86 -19.40
CA LYS A 563 -51.56 15.46 -18.34
C LYS A 563 -52.72 14.68 -18.94
N ARG A 564 -53.26 13.67 -18.24
CA ARG A 564 -54.71 13.58 -17.96
C ARG A 564 -55.11 12.50 -16.96
N SER A 565 -55.91 12.95 -15.99
CA SER A 565 -56.70 12.19 -15.00
C SER A 565 -55.93 11.34 -14.00
#